data_AF-A0A9D5CC34-F1
#
_entry.id   AF-A0A9D5CC34-F1
#
_cell.length_a   1.000
_cell.length_b   1.000
_cell.length_c   1.000
_cell.angle_alpha   90.00
_cell.angle_beta   90.00
_cell.angle_gamma   90.00
#
_symmetry.space_group_name_H-M   'P 1'
#
loop_
_entity.id
_entity.type
_entity.pdbx_description
1 polymer ?
#
loop_
_entity_poly.entity_id
_entity_poly.type
_entity_poly.pdbx_seq_one_letter_code
_entity_poly.pdbx_strand_id
1 'polypeptide(L)'
;MAARAATAAVRVVARGAPAASGRQIHVQQMPPPPLPLQQQFPWREKLERFKGELSKGVWGYWHLGAWKPLALSARKRARLRKEVLLAGEDWPYDPARKEMRKKRKGHKCDRISAEKRANTVELMKKMPDMLLDYKKRRWEKKMKEEETKKE
;
A
#
# COMPACT_ATOMS: atom_id res chain seq x y z
N MET A 1 12.55 9.77 -55.04
CA MET A 1 13.85 9.70 -55.74
C MET A 1 14.35 11.11 -55.99
N ALA A 2 15.46 11.50 -55.37
CA ALA A 2 16.24 12.67 -55.79
C ALA A 2 17.64 12.54 -55.18
N ALA A 3 18.55 11.95 -55.95
CA ALA A 3 19.97 11.89 -55.64
C ALA A 3 20.56 13.29 -55.83
N ARG A 4 21.36 13.76 -54.87
CA ARG A 4 22.27 14.88 -55.07
C ARG A 4 23.69 14.40 -54.85
N ALA A 5 24.38 14.22 -55.97
CA ALA A 5 25.81 14.07 -56.04
C ALA A 5 26.48 15.42 -55.74
N ALA A 6 27.54 15.40 -54.95
CA ALA A 6 28.47 16.53 -54.84
C ALA A 6 29.90 15.99 -54.72
N THR A 7 30.75 16.69 -55.44
CA THR A 7 32.04 16.33 -56.02
C THR A 7 33.18 16.29 -55.00
N ALA A 8 34.12 15.38 -55.23
CA ALA A 8 35.32 15.18 -54.44
C ALA A 8 36.32 16.35 -54.60
N ALA A 9 36.85 16.85 -53.49
CA ALA A 9 38.06 17.66 -53.45
C ALA A 9 39.18 16.84 -52.78
N VAL A 10 40.16 16.45 -53.59
CA VAL A 10 41.40 15.81 -53.15
C VAL A 10 42.28 16.87 -52.48
N ARG A 11 42.64 16.66 -51.22
CA ARG A 11 43.70 17.42 -50.55
C ARG A 11 44.81 16.47 -50.16
N VAL A 12 45.98 16.68 -50.78
CA VAL A 12 47.20 15.90 -50.60
C VAL A 12 48.07 16.56 -49.51
N VAL A 13 48.52 15.70 -48.59
CA VAL A 13 49.75 15.75 -47.78
C VAL A 13 49.84 16.74 -46.61
N ALA A 14 49.95 16.16 -45.40
CA ALA A 14 51.15 16.30 -44.57
C ALA A 14 51.25 15.07 -43.64
N ARG A 15 52.32 14.28 -43.79
CA ARG A 15 52.65 13.18 -42.88
C ARG A 15 53.13 13.77 -41.55
N GLY A 16 52.27 13.77 -40.54
CA GLY A 16 52.63 14.04 -39.16
C GLY A 16 53.28 12.81 -38.52
N ALA A 17 54.39 13.02 -37.82
CA ALA A 17 55.20 12.01 -37.14
C ALA A 17 54.40 11.17 -36.11
N PRO A 18 54.79 9.90 -35.86
CA PRO A 18 54.12 9.08 -34.85
C PRO A 18 54.52 9.56 -33.44
N ALA A 19 53.57 10.17 -32.73
CA ALA A 19 53.69 10.42 -31.30
C ALA A 19 53.73 9.08 -30.55
N ALA A 20 54.71 8.94 -29.65
CA ALA A 20 54.94 7.74 -28.85
C ALA A 20 53.66 7.30 -28.11
N SER A 21 53.09 6.18 -28.55
CA SER A 21 52.01 5.51 -27.83
C SER A 21 52.60 4.86 -26.57
N GLY A 22 52.52 5.55 -25.44
CA GLY A 22 52.68 4.93 -24.14
C GLY A 22 51.65 3.80 -24.03
N ARG A 23 52.08 2.55 -24.12
CA ARG A 23 51.26 1.38 -23.79
C ARG A 23 50.92 1.50 -22.31
N GLN A 24 49.76 2.05 -21.99
CA GLN A 24 49.14 1.79 -20.70
C GLN A 24 48.89 0.28 -20.66
N ILE A 25 49.69 -0.41 -19.86
CA ILE A 25 49.44 -1.79 -19.49
C ILE A 25 48.12 -1.73 -18.72
N HIS A 26 47.03 -2.13 -19.38
CA HIS A 26 45.77 -2.35 -18.69
C HIS A 26 46.02 -3.52 -17.74
N VAL A 27 46.35 -3.20 -16.49
CA VAL A 27 46.47 -4.18 -15.41
C VAL A 27 45.07 -4.77 -15.30
N GLN A 28 44.89 -5.97 -15.85
CA GLN A 28 43.68 -6.75 -15.60
C GLN A 28 43.61 -6.91 -14.09
N GLN A 29 42.69 -6.20 -13.45
CA GLN A 29 42.39 -6.40 -12.05
C GLN A 29 41.93 -7.86 -11.95
N MET A 30 42.79 -8.72 -11.39
CA MET A 30 42.36 -10.07 -11.03
C MET A 30 41.09 -9.93 -10.17
N PRO A 31 40.05 -10.74 -10.42
CA PRO A 31 38.88 -10.73 -9.56
C PRO A 31 39.36 -10.97 -8.12
N PRO A 32 38.86 -10.22 -7.13
CA PRO A 32 39.26 -10.40 -5.76
C PRO A 32 39.08 -11.88 -5.38
N PRO A 33 40.02 -12.48 -4.64
CA PRO A 33 39.92 -13.88 -4.26
C PRO A 33 38.59 -14.10 -3.53
N PRO A 34 37.89 -15.23 -3.77
CA PRO A 34 36.69 -15.54 -3.03
C PRO A 34 37.04 -15.55 -1.55
N LEU A 35 36.28 -14.80 -0.75
CA LEU A 35 36.44 -14.78 0.70
C LEU A 35 36.41 -16.23 1.24
N PRO A 36 37.13 -16.54 2.33
CA PRO A 36 37.09 -17.87 2.93
C PRO A 36 35.64 -18.30 3.23
N LEU A 37 35.30 -19.58 3.02
CA LEU A 37 33.93 -20.14 3.10
C LEU A 37 33.19 -19.79 4.41
N GLN A 38 33.92 -19.61 5.52
CA GLN A 38 33.37 -19.17 6.80
C GLN A 38 32.83 -17.72 6.77
N GLN A 39 33.43 -16.83 5.99
CA GLN A 39 32.91 -15.47 5.75
C GLN A 39 31.87 -15.40 4.63
N GLN A 40 31.67 -16.51 3.91
CA GLN A 40 30.74 -16.56 2.77
C GLN A 40 29.28 -16.53 3.25
N PHE A 41 29.00 -17.00 4.48
CA PHE A 41 27.64 -17.08 5.02
C PHE A 41 27.54 -16.69 6.51
N PRO A 42 27.87 -15.43 6.88
CA PRO A 42 27.78 -14.94 8.27
C PRO A 42 26.34 -14.98 8.81
N TRP A 43 25.34 -15.24 7.96
CA TRP A 43 23.96 -15.41 8.37
C TRP A 43 23.69 -16.78 9.00
N ARG A 44 24.45 -17.84 8.71
CA ARG A 44 24.22 -19.19 9.29
C ARG A 44 24.38 -19.17 10.82
N GLU A 45 25.48 -18.60 11.31
CA GLU A 45 25.75 -18.43 12.75
C GLU A 45 24.69 -17.54 13.43
N LYS A 46 24.30 -16.45 12.77
CA LYS A 46 23.23 -15.58 13.29
C LYS A 46 21.90 -16.32 13.36
N LEU A 47 21.61 -17.18 12.38
CA LEU A 47 20.38 -17.95 12.30
C LEU A 47 20.33 -19.03 13.39
N GLU A 48 21.44 -19.72 13.64
CA GLU A 48 21.56 -20.66 14.77
C GLU A 48 21.39 -19.95 16.11
N ARG A 49 22.08 -18.82 16.32
CA ARG A 49 21.97 -18.01 17.55
C ARG A 49 20.53 -17.61 17.85
N PHE A 50 19.77 -17.24 16.82
CA PHE A 50 18.41 -16.72 16.98
C PHE A 50 17.31 -17.72 16.66
N LYS A 51 17.63 -18.99 16.37
CA LYS A 51 16.67 -20.03 16.00
C LYS A 51 15.52 -20.13 17.01
N GLY A 52 15.85 -20.13 18.30
CA GLY A 52 14.86 -20.20 19.38
C GLY A 52 13.95 -18.97 19.49
N GLU A 53 14.40 -17.79 19.03
CA GLU A 53 13.57 -16.58 18.97
C GLU A 53 12.77 -16.46 17.69
N LEU A 54 13.32 -16.94 16.57
CA LEU A 54 12.64 -16.99 15.29
C LEU A 54 11.38 -17.87 15.38
N SER A 55 11.46 -18.99 16.10
CA SER A 55 10.33 -19.88 16.34
C SER A 55 9.21 -19.29 17.21
N LYS A 56 9.47 -18.23 18.00
CA LYS A 56 8.45 -17.59 18.86
C LYS A 56 7.47 -16.70 18.08
N GLY A 57 7.63 -16.58 16.77
CA GLY A 57 6.80 -15.72 15.90
C GLY A 57 7.46 -14.38 15.59
N VAL A 58 6.73 -13.46 14.94
CA VAL A 58 7.26 -12.18 14.42
C VAL A 58 7.07 -10.99 15.38
N TRP A 59 6.00 -11.01 16.17
CA TRP A 59 5.54 -9.83 16.93
C TRP A 59 5.74 -9.95 18.44
N GLY A 60 6.37 -11.03 18.90
CA GLY A 60 6.42 -11.41 20.30
C GLY A 60 5.59 -12.66 20.58
N TYR A 61 5.53 -13.03 21.85
CA TYR A 61 4.82 -14.20 22.32
C TYR A 61 4.00 -13.89 23.57
N TRP A 62 2.86 -14.58 23.72
CA TRP A 62 2.09 -14.53 24.97
C TRP A 62 2.87 -15.30 26.00
N HIS A 63 3.12 -14.70 27.15
CA HIS A 63 3.68 -15.43 28.28
C HIS A 63 3.18 -14.84 29.59
N LEU A 64 2.56 -15.70 30.41
CA LEU A 64 2.08 -15.36 31.76
C LEU A 64 1.26 -14.05 31.81
N GLY A 65 0.30 -13.91 30.91
CA GLY A 65 -0.63 -12.78 30.90
C GLY A 65 -0.08 -11.48 30.30
N ALA A 66 1.15 -11.49 29.79
CA ALA A 66 1.76 -10.33 29.15
C ALA A 66 2.28 -10.67 27.75
N TRP A 67 2.27 -9.67 26.87
CA TRP A 67 2.95 -9.74 25.58
C TRP A 67 4.44 -9.45 25.78
N LYS A 68 5.29 -10.44 25.53
CA LYS A 68 6.74 -10.29 25.63
C LYS A 68 7.33 -9.99 24.25
N PRO A 69 8.15 -8.93 24.10
CA PRO A 69 8.85 -8.67 22.85
C PRO A 69 9.91 -9.74 22.59
N LEU A 70 10.29 -9.89 21.32
CA LEU A 70 11.44 -10.70 20.91
C LEU A 70 12.73 -9.95 21.26
N ALA A 71 13.84 -10.65 21.51
CA ALA A 71 15.13 -9.98 21.68
C ALA A 71 15.70 -9.52 20.33
N LEU A 72 15.32 -10.20 19.25
CA LEU A 72 15.51 -9.73 17.88
C LEU A 72 14.54 -8.62 17.49
N SER A 73 15.11 -7.45 17.16
CA SER A 73 14.34 -6.39 16.51
C SER A 73 13.91 -6.78 15.10
N ALA A 74 12.73 -6.31 14.67
CA ALA A 74 12.19 -6.57 13.34
C ALA A 74 13.16 -6.17 12.21
N ARG A 75 13.93 -5.08 12.40
CA ARG A 75 14.96 -4.63 11.45
C ARG A 75 16.13 -5.60 11.33
N LYS A 76 16.58 -6.19 12.45
CA LYS A 76 17.64 -7.22 12.43
C LYS A 76 17.12 -8.49 11.77
N ARG A 77 15.89 -8.91 12.09
CA ARG A 77 15.23 -10.04 11.43
C ARG A 77 15.13 -9.86 9.92
N ALA A 78 14.66 -8.71 9.43
CA ALA A 78 14.54 -8.44 7.99
C ALA A 78 15.90 -8.44 7.27
N ARG A 79 16.98 -7.98 7.93
CA ARG A 79 18.34 -8.10 7.39
C ARG A 79 18.78 -9.56 7.25
N LEU A 80 18.53 -10.39 8.28
CA LEU A 80 18.81 -11.83 8.21
C LEU A 80 18.00 -12.51 7.11
N ARG A 81 16.69 -12.24 7.04
CA ARG A 81 15.83 -12.77 5.98
C ARG A 81 16.33 -12.39 4.59
N LYS A 82 16.80 -11.15 4.40
CA LYS A 82 17.40 -10.70 3.13
C LYS A 82 18.68 -11.48 2.80
N GLU A 83 19.57 -11.65 3.77
CA GLU A 83 20.82 -12.42 3.59
C GLU A 83 20.53 -13.89 3.19
N VAL A 84 19.57 -14.54 3.84
CA VAL A 84 19.16 -15.94 3.55
C VAL A 84 18.52 -16.06 2.17
N LEU A 85 17.55 -15.19 1.84
CA LEU A 85 16.86 -15.23 0.55
C LEU A 85 17.81 -14.91 -0.62
N LEU A 86 18.81 -14.03 -0.42
CA LEU A 86 19.83 -13.76 -1.43
C LEU A 86 20.76 -14.96 -1.68
N ALA A 87 20.97 -15.80 -0.66
CA ALA A 87 21.71 -17.06 -0.81
C ALA A 87 20.87 -18.16 -1.48
N GLY A 88 19.59 -17.90 -1.78
CA GLY A 88 18.68 -18.85 -2.42
C GLY A 88 18.06 -19.88 -1.46
N GLU A 89 18.24 -19.72 -0.14
CA GLU A 89 17.59 -20.58 0.86
C GLU A 89 16.18 -20.07 1.22
N ASP A 90 15.33 -20.97 1.71
CA ASP A 90 13.95 -20.66 2.10
C ASP A 90 13.86 -20.09 3.53
N TRP A 91 12.82 -19.30 3.79
CA TRP A 91 12.56 -18.64 5.07
C TRP A 91 11.25 -19.12 5.72
N PRO A 92 11.28 -20.17 6.57
CA PRO A 92 10.07 -20.79 7.12
C PRO A 92 9.51 -20.12 8.38
N TYR A 93 10.21 -19.15 8.97
CA TYR A 93 9.88 -18.63 10.31
C TYR A 93 8.75 -17.58 10.35
N ASP A 94 8.40 -16.97 9.21
CA ASP A 94 7.41 -15.91 9.17
C ASP A 94 6.06 -16.44 8.62
N PRO A 95 4.92 -16.12 9.25
CA PRO A 95 3.62 -16.55 8.76
C PRO A 95 3.28 -15.87 7.43
N ALA A 96 2.47 -16.56 6.63
CA ALA A 96 1.98 -16.03 5.36
C ALA A 96 1.19 -14.73 5.56
N ARG A 97 1.28 -13.83 4.58
CA ARG A 97 0.56 -12.55 4.62
C ARG A 97 -0.94 -12.80 4.51
N LYS A 98 -1.71 -12.27 5.45
CA LYS A 98 -3.18 -12.33 5.42
C LYS A 98 -3.74 -11.52 4.27
N GLU A 99 -4.85 -11.99 3.70
CA GLU A 99 -5.61 -11.27 2.68
C GLU A 99 -6.16 -9.93 3.17
N MET A 100 -6.16 -8.94 2.28
CA MET A 100 -6.70 -7.60 2.56
C MET A 100 -8.23 -7.56 2.46
N ARG A 101 -8.87 -6.79 3.35
CA ARG A 101 -10.33 -6.58 3.31
C ARG A 101 -10.72 -5.66 2.14
N LYS A 102 -11.50 -6.18 1.19
CA LYS A 102 -11.94 -5.44 -0.01
C LYS A 102 -13.28 -4.70 0.11
N LYS A 103 -13.98 -4.81 1.25
CA LYS A 103 -15.34 -4.23 1.43
C LYS A 103 -15.28 -2.71 1.61
N ARG A 104 -15.93 -1.94 0.72
CA ARG A 104 -16.12 -0.49 0.86
C ARG A 104 -17.26 -0.19 1.83
N LYS A 105 -17.14 0.90 2.61
CA LYS A 105 -18.15 1.32 3.61
C LYS A 105 -19.40 1.93 2.98
N GLY A 106 -19.23 2.67 1.88
CA GLY A 106 -20.26 3.54 1.31
C GLY A 106 -20.48 4.82 2.13
N HIS A 107 -21.03 5.87 1.50
CA HIS A 107 -21.42 7.08 2.22
C HIS A 107 -22.76 6.87 2.93
N LYS A 108 -22.89 7.48 4.13
CA LYS A 108 -24.12 7.38 4.93
C LYS A 108 -25.34 7.94 4.19
N CYS A 109 -25.16 9.03 3.44
CA CYS A 109 -26.23 9.68 2.69
C CYS A 109 -26.81 8.71 1.64
N ASP A 110 -25.95 8.11 0.82
CA ASP A 110 -26.35 7.21 -0.26
C ASP A 110 -27.10 5.99 0.27
N ARG A 111 -26.61 5.42 1.37
CA ARG A 111 -27.23 4.26 2.04
C ARG A 111 -28.68 4.55 2.48
N ILE A 112 -28.95 5.75 2.98
CA ILE A 112 -30.25 6.14 3.53
C ILE A 112 -31.15 6.80 2.46
N SER A 113 -30.59 7.10 1.28
CA SER A 113 -31.31 7.85 0.24
C SER A 113 -32.54 7.10 -0.28
N ALA A 114 -32.47 5.77 -0.42
CA ALA A 114 -33.60 4.95 -0.85
C ALA A 114 -34.73 4.96 0.19
N GLU A 115 -34.39 4.79 1.47
CA GLU A 115 -35.33 4.83 2.59
C GLU A 115 -36.04 6.20 2.68
N LYS A 116 -35.30 7.29 2.52
CA LYS A 116 -35.87 8.65 2.52
C LYS A 116 -36.85 8.88 1.37
N ARG A 117 -36.54 8.39 0.16
CA ARG A 117 -37.44 8.48 -1.00
C ARG A 117 -38.73 7.69 -0.76
N ALA A 118 -38.62 6.47 -0.22
CA ALA A 118 -39.79 5.65 0.12
C ALA A 118 -40.69 6.30 1.17
N ASN A 119 -40.11 6.81 2.27
CA ASN A 119 -40.84 7.51 3.31
C ASN A 119 -41.56 8.75 2.75
N THR A 120 -40.92 9.49 1.85
CA THR A 120 -41.53 10.65 1.20
C THR A 120 -42.78 10.24 0.42
N VAL A 121 -42.73 9.14 -0.35
CA VAL A 121 -43.90 8.61 -1.08
C VAL A 121 -45.02 8.20 -0.12
N GLU A 122 -44.69 7.52 0.99
CA GLU A 122 -45.67 7.13 2.00
C GLU A 122 -46.33 8.33 2.68
N LEU A 123 -45.55 9.38 2.99
CA LEU A 123 -46.04 10.61 3.57
C LEU A 123 -46.96 11.36 2.59
N MET A 124 -46.61 11.39 1.31
CA MET A 124 -47.45 12.03 0.29
C MET A 124 -48.78 11.31 0.08
N LYS A 125 -48.83 9.98 0.23
CA LYS A 125 -50.10 9.24 0.21
C LYS A 125 -51.04 9.64 1.36
N LYS A 126 -50.48 9.96 2.54
CA LYS A 126 -51.24 10.39 3.73
C LYS A 126 -51.57 11.88 3.73
N MET A 127 -51.05 12.65 2.77
CA MET A 127 -51.22 14.10 2.70
C MET A 127 -52.70 14.55 2.64
N PRO A 128 -53.58 13.91 1.84
CA PRO A 128 -54.98 14.32 1.77
C PRO A 128 -55.69 14.22 3.12
N ASP A 129 -55.48 13.13 3.85
CA ASP A 129 -56.07 12.89 5.15
C ASP A 129 -55.55 13.90 6.18
N MET A 130 -54.23 14.15 6.19
CA MET A 130 -53.62 15.17 7.06
C MET A 130 -54.17 16.58 6.82
N LEU A 131 -54.51 16.92 5.57
CA LEU A 131 -55.12 18.21 5.23
C LEU A 131 -56.55 18.32 5.75
N LEU A 132 -57.34 17.24 5.64
CA LEU A 132 -58.70 17.19 6.19
C LEU A 132 -58.69 17.31 7.71
N ASP A 133 -57.77 16.61 8.38
CA ASP A 133 -57.60 16.69 9.83
C ASP A 133 -57.19 18.09 10.28
N TYR A 134 -56.30 18.76 9.54
CA TYR A 134 -55.93 20.14 9.84
C TYR A 134 -57.10 21.11 9.68
N LYS A 135 -57.86 20.98 8.58
CA LYS A 135 -59.06 21.79 8.34
C LYS A 135 -60.11 21.59 9.43
N LYS A 136 -60.36 20.34 9.82
CA LYS A 136 -61.28 19.98 10.90
C LYS A 136 -60.87 20.62 12.22
N ARG A 137 -59.60 20.48 12.63
CA ARG A 137 -59.08 21.10 13.86
C ARG A 137 -59.20 22.63 13.86
N ARG A 138 -58.92 23.29 12.74
CA ARG A 138 -59.07 24.74 12.60
C ARG A 138 -60.54 25.16 12.71
N TRP A 139 -61.44 24.38 12.13
CA TRP A 139 -62.86 24.67 12.15
C TRP A 139 -63.47 24.48 13.56
N GLU A 140 -63.17 23.36 14.23
CA GLU A 140 -63.58 23.10 15.61
C GLU A 140 -63.08 24.18 16.57
N LYS A 141 -61.83 24.64 16.40
CA LYS A 141 -61.29 25.74 17.20
C LYS A 141 -62.08 27.04 16.99
N LYS A 142 -62.43 27.36 15.74
CA LYS A 142 -63.24 28.56 15.42
C LYS A 142 -64.63 28.46 16.05
N MET A 143 -65.30 27.31 15.94
CA MET A 143 -66.62 27.10 16.53
C MET A 143 -66.60 27.29 18.05
N LYS A 144 -65.62 26.71 18.74
CA LYS A 144 -65.44 26.90 20.19
C LYS A 144 -65.21 28.37 20.56
N GLU A 145 -64.38 29.09 19.80
CA GLU A 145 -64.15 30.53 20.03
C GLU A 145 -65.43 31.35 19.82
N GLU A 146 -66.29 30.99 18.86
CA GLU A 146 -67.58 31.65 18.64
C GLU A 146 -68.61 31.32 19.73
N GLU A 147 -68.62 30.09 20.25
CA GLU A 147 -69.46 29.67 21.39
C GLU A 147 -69.07 30.43 22.67
N THR A 148 -67.78 30.50 23.00
CA THR A 148 -67.28 31.26 24.16
C THR A 148 -67.51 32.78 24.09
N LYS A 149 -67.86 33.31 22.92
CA LYS A 149 -68.21 34.73 22.74
C LYS A 149 -69.72 34.99 22.85
N LYS A 150 -70.54 33.94 22.76
CA LYS A 150 -72.00 34.01 22.83
C LYS A 150 -72.53 33.71 24.23
N GLU A 151 -71.81 32.90 25.00
CA GLU A 151 -71.93 32.81 26.47
C GLU A 151 -71.32 34.04 27.15
#